data_AF-A0A9P0CBV8-F1
#
_entry.id   AF-A0A9P0CBV8-F1
#
_cell.length_a   1.000
_cell.length_b   1.000
_cell.length_c   1.000
_cell.angle_alpha   90.00
_cell.angle_beta   90.00
_cell.angle_gamma   90.00
#
_symmetry.space_group_name_H-M   'P 1'
#
loop_
_entity.id
_entity.type
_entity.pdbx_description
1 polymer ?
#
loop_
_entity_poly.entity_id
_entity_poly.type
_entity_poly.pdbx_seq_one_letter_code
_entity_poly.pdbx_strand_id
1 'polypeptide(L)'
;MMLTDHSKDLEQPAYTIGRSIALSQQIQTDISNFKSGAFGPFSLISAPMMFYIQDNVDLYQTLMKHVEKDDINYDELRNLVITGNAIEKSLELKDEFVLNGMEALKKFPENEAKNALINILKTI
;
A
#
# COMPACT_ATOMS: atom_id res chain seq x y z
N MET A 1 -6.98 10.38 18.57
CA MET A 1 -6.21 11.56 19.03
C MET A 1 -6.92 12.78 18.49
N MET A 2 -7.70 13.50 19.31
CA MET A 2 -8.36 14.76 18.95
C MET A 2 -7.36 15.88 19.25
N LEU A 3 -6.83 16.53 18.22
CA LEU A 3 -6.00 17.71 18.38
C LEU A 3 -6.74 18.84 17.67
N THR A 4 -7.16 19.83 18.46
CA THR A 4 -7.89 21.06 18.09
C THR A 4 -9.42 20.95 17.98
N ASP A 5 -10.08 22.05 18.33
CA ASP A 5 -11.53 22.29 18.42
C ASP A 5 -12.21 22.34 17.02
N HIS A 6 -11.76 21.47 16.10
CA HIS A 6 -12.31 21.36 14.76
C HIS A 6 -13.69 20.69 14.81
N SER A 7 -14.59 21.11 13.92
CA SER A 7 -15.91 20.48 13.83
C SER A 7 -15.76 18.99 13.56
N LYS A 8 -16.60 18.16 14.19
CA LYS A 8 -16.64 16.70 13.99
C LYS A 8 -16.70 16.30 12.50
N ASP A 9 -17.17 17.23 11.66
CA ASP A 9 -17.28 17.08 10.21
C ASP A 9 -15.93 16.98 9.48
N LEU A 10 -14.82 17.45 10.09
CA LEU A 10 -13.47 17.41 9.52
C LEU A 10 -12.61 16.25 10.04
N GLU A 11 -13.01 15.59 11.12
CA GLU A 11 -12.24 14.48 11.69
C GLU A 11 -12.18 13.28 10.74
N GLN A 12 -13.31 12.91 10.16
CA GLN A 12 -13.37 11.77 9.24
C GLN A 12 -12.58 12.06 7.94
N PRO A 13 -12.73 13.23 7.29
CA PRO A 13 -11.82 13.62 6.21
C PRO A 13 -10.34 13.60 6.59
N ALA A 14 -9.96 14.14 7.76
CA ALA A 14 -8.57 14.13 8.23
C ALA A 14 -8.02 12.71 8.40
N TYR A 15 -8.81 11.82 9.00
CA TYR A 15 -8.47 10.40 9.12
C TYR A 15 -8.27 9.75 7.75
N THR A 16 -9.19 9.98 6.81
CA THR A 16 -9.09 9.45 5.45
C THR A 16 -7.81 9.91 4.76
N ILE A 17 -7.44 11.20 4.89
CA ILE A 17 -6.20 11.73 4.31
C ILE A 17 -4.98 11.01 4.89
N GLY A 18 -4.88 10.93 6.22
CA GLY A 18 -3.75 10.28 6.89
C GLY A 18 -3.63 8.80 6.52
N ARG A 19 -4.76 8.08 6.51
CA ARG A 19 -4.82 6.67 6.11
C ARG A 19 -4.39 6.48 4.66
N SER A 20 -4.87 7.32 3.74
CA SER A 20 -4.51 7.28 2.33
C SER A 20 -3.02 7.49 2.10
N ILE A 21 -2.41 8.48 2.77
CA ILE A 21 -0.96 8.73 2.70
C ILE A 21 -0.18 7.51 3.21
N ALA A 22 -0.52 7.00 4.40
CA ALA A 22 0.20 5.89 5.00
C ALA A 22 0.13 4.61 4.15
N LEU A 23 -1.07 4.27 3.65
CA LEU A 23 -1.28 3.05 2.86
C LEU A 23 -0.62 3.14 1.48
N SER A 24 -0.72 4.28 0.81
CA SER A 24 -0.06 4.48 -0.49
C SER A 24 1.48 4.39 -0.38
N GLN A 25 2.07 4.96 0.68
CA GLN A 25 3.50 4.79 0.98
C GLN A 25 3.89 3.35 1.34
N GLN A 26 3.07 2.65 2.12
CA GLN A 26 3.31 1.24 2.44
C GLN A 26 3.31 0.38 1.18
N ILE A 27 2.34 0.58 0.29
CA ILE A 27 2.26 -0.16 -0.99
C ILE A 27 3.48 0.14 -1.86
N GLN A 28 3.91 1.40 -1.94
CA GLN A 28 5.13 1.76 -2.68
C GLN A 28 6.38 1.08 -2.11
N THR A 29 6.48 0.99 -0.78
CA THR A 29 7.56 0.27 -0.08
C THR A 29 7.50 -1.22 -0.39
N ASP A 30 6.32 -1.82 -0.35
CA ASP A 30 6.10 -3.23 -0.68
C ASP A 30 6.54 -3.54 -2.11
N ILE A 31 6.11 -2.73 -3.09
CA ILE A 31 6.48 -2.87 -4.51
C ILE A 31 7.99 -2.76 -4.72
N SER A 32 8.70 -1.97 -3.90
CA SER A 32 10.15 -1.81 -4.03
C SER A 32 10.93 -3.12 -3.90
N ASN A 33 10.38 -4.10 -3.15
CA ASN A 33 10.97 -5.43 -2.99
C ASN A 33 10.91 -6.30 -4.24
N PHE A 34 10.20 -5.87 -5.28
CA PHE A 34 10.02 -6.59 -6.56
C PHE A 34 10.67 -5.84 -7.74
N LYS A 35 11.41 -4.76 -7.47
CA LYS A 35 12.19 -4.08 -8.50
C LYS A 35 13.41 -4.90 -8.91
N SER A 36 13.92 -4.64 -10.10
CA SER A 36 15.15 -5.26 -10.59
C SER A 36 16.30 -5.05 -9.60
N GLY A 37 17.00 -6.13 -9.25
CA GLY A 37 18.10 -6.12 -8.28
C GLY A 37 17.69 -6.19 -6.80
N ALA A 38 16.39 -6.27 -6.48
CA ALA A 38 15.94 -6.53 -5.12
C ALA A 38 16.27 -7.97 -4.68
N PHE A 39 16.72 -8.14 -3.44
CA PHE A 39 17.10 -9.42 -2.86
C PHE A 39 16.73 -9.47 -1.37
N GLY A 40 16.74 -10.67 -0.81
CA GLY A 40 16.49 -10.90 0.61
C GLY A 40 15.00 -11.03 0.99
N PRO A 41 14.71 -11.16 2.29
CA PRO A 41 13.35 -11.33 2.80
C PRO A 41 12.46 -10.11 2.55
N PHE A 42 11.18 -10.35 2.31
CA PHE A 42 10.14 -9.31 2.24
C PHE A 42 8.86 -9.79 2.94
N SER A 43 7.91 -8.89 3.16
CA SER A 43 6.65 -9.25 3.81
C SER A 43 5.79 -10.18 2.93
N LEU A 44 5.50 -11.38 3.43
CA LEU A 44 4.61 -12.33 2.75
C LEU A 44 3.14 -11.90 2.73
N ILE A 45 2.78 -10.87 3.51
CA ILE A 45 1.45 -10.26 3.53
C ILE A 45 1.43 -8.87 2.86
N SER A 46 2.46 -8.56 2.06
CA SER A 46 2.51 -7.35 1.25
C SER A 46 1.43 -7.33 0.17
N ALA A 47 1.02 -6.15 -0.28
CA ALA A 47 -0.03 -6.03 -1.31
C ALA A 47 0.26 -6.86 -2.58
N PRO A 48 1.48 -6.84 -3.16
CA PRO A 48 1.81 -7.69 -4.30
C PRO A 48 1.68 -9.19 -4.01
N MET A 49 2.10 -9.67 -2.84
CA MET A 49 1.92 -11.08 -2.48
C MET A 49 0.45 -11.45 -2.33
N MET A 50 -0.34 -10.60 -1.67
CA MET A 50 -1.76 -10.89 -1.44
C MET A 50 -2.54 -10.94 -2.76
N PHE A 51 -2.26 -10.04 -3.71
CA PHE A 51 -2.87 -10.10 -5.04
C PHE A 51 -2.44 -11.34 -5.82
N TYR A 52 -1.17 -11.74 -5.72
CA TYR A 52 -0.71 -12.97 -6.36
C TYR A 52 -1.37 -14.22 -5.76
N ILE A 53 -1.46 -14.31 -4.44
CA ILE A 53 -2.10 -15.43 -3.72
C ILE A 53 -3.60 -15.48 -4.03
N GLN A 54 -4.28 -14.33 -4.14
CA GLN A 54 -5.70 -14.27 -4.48
C GLN A 54 -6.00 -14.94 -5.83
N ASP A 55 -5.10 -14.78 -6.81
CA ASP A 55 -5.23 -15.41 -8.13
C ASP A 55 -4.70 -16.87 -8.14
N ASN A 56 -3.91 -17.26 -7.14
CA ASN A 56 -3.22 -18.56 -7.05
C ASN A 56 -3.42 -19.21 -5.67
N VAL A 57 -4.67 -19.52 -5.32
CA VAL A 57 -5.05 -19.95 -3.96
C VAL A 57 -4.30 -21.22 -3.51
N ASP A 58 -3.94 -22.12 -4.42
CA ASP A 58 -3.17 -23.34 -4.11
C ASP A 58 -1.76 -23.04 -3.58
N LEU A 59 -1.18 -21.89 -3.96
CA LEU A 59 0.11 -21.45 -3.43
C LEU A 59 0.04 -21.22 -1.92
N TYR A 60 -1.11 -20.76 -1.40
CA TYR A 60 -1.25 -20.44 0.02
C TYR A 60 -0.93 -21.65 0.92
N GLN A 61 -1.51 -22.81 0.61
CA GLN A 61 -1.28 -24.02 1.41
C GLN A 61 0.19 -24.46 1.36
N THR A 62 0.82 -24.32 0.20
CA THR A 62 2.24 -24.66 0.01
C THR A 62 3.13 -23.67 0.76
N LEU A 63 2.84 -22.37 0.67
CA LEU A 63 3.57 -21.31 1.37
C LEU A 63 3.49 -21.49 2.88
N MET A 64 2.32 -21.79 3.44
CA MET A 64 2.16 -22.00 4.88
C MET A 64 3.05 -23.13 5.42
N LYS A 65 3.22 -24.23 4.66
CA LYS A 65 4.14 -25.32 5.03
C LYS A 65 5.60 -24.89 5.06
N HIS A 66 6.00 -23.97 4.19
CA HIS A 66 7.36 -23.42 4.15
C HIS A 66 7.58 -22.41 5.29
N VAL A 67 6.56 -21.58 5.60
CA VAL A 67 6.58 -20.67 6.75
C VAL A 67 6.74 -21.43 8.06
N GLU A 68 6.01 -22.53 8.26
CA GLU A 68 6.12 -23.38 9.46
C GLU A 68 7.51 -24.00 9.66
N LYS A 69 8.25 -24.20 8.56
CA LYS A 69 9.59 -24.79 8.55
C LYS A 69 10.72 -23.76 8.51
N ASP A 70 10.39 -22.47 8.46
CA ASP A 70 11.35 -21.37 8.22
C ASP A 70 12.19 -21.57 6.94
N ASP A 71 11.57 -22.12 5.90
CA ASP A 71 12.20 -22.52 4.63
C ASP A 71 11.56 -21.78 3.45
N ILE A 72 11.68 -20.44 3.45
CA ILE A 72 11.04 -19.60 2.45
C ILE A 72 12.05 -19.20 1.36
N ASN A 73 11.79 -19.61 0.13
CA ASN A 73 12.53 -19.13 -1.03
C ASN A 73 11.97 -17.79 -1.53
N TYR A 74 12.45 -16.69 -0.95
CA TYR A 74 12.00 -15.34 -1.32
C TYR A 74 12.29 -14.97 -2.78
N ASP A 75 13.36 -15.49 -3.38
CA ASP A 75 13.69 -15.18 -4.77
C ASP A 75 12.72 -15.84 -5.75
N GLU A 76 12.30 -17.07 -5.47
CA GLU A 76 11.25 -17.74 -6.22
C GLU A 76 9.90 -17.01 -6.11
N LEU A 77 9.48 -16.66 -4.88
CA LEU A 77 8.25 -15.90 -4.67
C LEU A 77 8.28 -14.54 -5.38
N ARG A 78 9.42 -13.85 -5.36
CA ARG A 78 9.60 -12.59 -6.08
C ARG A 78 9.40 -12.77 -7.59
N ASN A 79 9.99 -13.81 -8.17
CA ASN A 79 9.85 -14.11 -9.59
C ASN A 79 8.39 -14.39 -9.96
N LEU A 80 7.68 -15.18 -9.14
CA LEU A 80 6.26 -15.46 -9.34
C LEU A 80 5.44 -14.16 -9.38
N VAL A 81 5.61 -13.28 -8.40
CA VAL A 81 4.89 -12.00 -8.33
C VAL A 81 5.21 -11.10 -9.53
N ILE A 82 6.48 -11.00 -9.94
CA ILE A 82 6.90 -10.16 -11.07
C ILE A 82 6.33 -10.66 -12.40
N THR A 83 6.18 -11.98 -12.57
CA THR A 83 5.62 -12.56 -13.80
C THR A 83 4.10 -12.40 -13.92
N GLY A 84 3.41 -12.11 -12.82
CA GLY A 84 1.96 -11.88 -12.79
C GLY A 84 1.56 -10.40 -12.93
N ASN A 85 0.28 -10.12 -12.71
CA ASN A 85 -0.29 -8.77 -12.69
C ASN A 85 -0.36 -8.15 -11.27
N ALA A 86 0.22 -8.81 -10.28
CA ALA A 86 0.10 -8.41 -8.88
C ALA A 86 0.74 -7.05 -8.58
N ILE A 87 1.82 -6.70 -9.29
CA ILE A 87 2.45 -5.37 -9.20
C ILE A 87 1.54 -4.29 -9.77
N GLU A 88 0.91 -4.55 -10.92
CA GLU A 88 -0.05 -3.63 -11.55
C GLU A 88 -1.25 -3.38 -10.65
N LYS A 89 -1.88 -4.45 -10.12
CA LYS A 89 -2.98 -4.35 -9.15
C LYS A 89 -2.59 -3.58 -7.88
N SER A 90 -1.35 -3.73 -7.43
CA SER A 90 -0.83 -2.97 -6.29
C SER A 90 -0.67 -1.49 -6.61
N LEU A 91 -0.23 -1.15 -7.82
CA LEU A 91 -0.16 0.25 -8.27
C LEU A 91 -1.56 0.86 -8.39
N GLU A 92 -2.53 0.14 -8.94
CA GLU A 92 -3.93 0.57 -8.99
C GLU A 92 -4.50 0.84 -7.58
N LEU A 93 -4.23 -0.07 -6.63
CA LEU A 93 -4.63 0.10 -5.23
C LEU A 93 -3.96 1.33 -4.58
N LYS A 94 -2.68 1.58 -4.88
CA LYS A 94 -1.96 2.79 -4.43
C LYS A 94 -2.66 4.04 -4.94
N ASP A 95 -2.99 4.07 -6.23
CA ASP A 95 -3.61 5.21 -6.88
C ASP A 95 -5.03 5.46 -6.36
N GLU A 96 -5.78 4.41 -6.00
CA GLU A 96 -7.07 4.51 -5.32
C GLU A 96 -6.92 5.22 -3.96
N PHE A 97 -5.92 4.86 -3.15
CA PHE A 97 -5.68 5.56 -1.88
C PHE A 97 -5.30 7.02 -2.10
N VAL A 98 -4.45 7.33 -3.08
CA VAL A 98 -4.09 8.71 -3.42
C VAL A 98 -5.34 9.51 -3.79
N LEU A 99 -6.18 8.97 -4.69
CA LEU A 99 -7.42 9.60 -5.11
C LEU A 99 -8.37 9.85 -3.91
N ASN A 100 -8.57 8.84 -3.07
CA ASN A 100 -9.39 8.95 -1.86
C ASN A 100 -8.89 10.07 -0.92
N GLY A 101 -7.56 10.22 -0.78
CA GLY A 101 -6.96 11.30 -0.01
C GLY A 101 -7.20 12.68 -0.64
N MET A 102 -7.07 12.78 -1.96
CA MET A 102 -7.35 14.01 -2.70
C MET A 102 -8.82 14.43 -2.60
N GLU A 103 -9.75 13.48 -2.70
CA GLU A 103 -11.19 13.74 -2.52
C GLU A 103 -11.51 14.22 -1.10
N ALA A 104 -10.91 13.61 -0.08
CA ALA A 104 -11.09 14.04 1.31
C ALA A 104 -10.56 15.47 1.55
N LEU A 105 -9.46 15.85 0.92
CA LEU A 105 -8.91 17.21 1.00
C LEU A 105 -9.85 18.29 0.47
N LYS A 106 -10.79 17.97 -0.43
CA LYS A 106 -11.77 18.94 -0.95
C LYS A 106 -12.68 19.51 0.15
N LYS A 107 -12.81 18.83 1.30
CA LYS A 107 -13.60 19.29 2.45
C LYS A 107 -12.90 20.37 3.29
N PHE A 108 -11.59 20.53 3.13
CA PHE A 108 -10.81 21.51 3.88
C PHE A 108 -10.73 22.86 3.13
N PRO A 109 -10.69 23.99 3.86
CA PRO A 109 -10.51 25.31 3.25
C PRO A 109 -9.17 25.41 2.53
N GLU A 110 -9.10 26.26 1.51
CA GLU A 110 -7.86 26.55 0.80
C GLU A 110 -6.87 27.29 1.72
N ASN A 111 -5.73 26.66 2.00
CA ASN A 111 -4.63 27.22 2.77
C ASN A 111 -3.31 26.50 2.45
N GLU A 112 -2.21 27.00 2.99
CA GLU A 112 -0.88 26.42 2.76
C GLU A 112 -0.78 24.96 3.23
N ALA A 113 -1.44 24.60 4.34
CA ALA A 113 -1.42 23.23 4.86
C ALA A 113 -2.12 22.24 3.91
N LYS A 114 -3.27 22.61 3.35
CA LYS A 114 -3.97 21.83 2.31
C LYS A 114 -3.08 21.67 1.08
N ASN A 115 -2.44 22.74 0.61
CA ASN A 115 -1.54 22.67 -0.54
C ASN A 115 -0.32 21.77 -0.28
N ALA A 116 0.24 21.80 0.93
CA ALA A 116 1.31 20.89 1.33
C ALA A 116 0.87 19.41 1.29
N LEU A 117 -0.33 19.10 1.81
CA LEU A 117 -0.88 17.75 1.76
C LEU A 117 -1.17 17.27 0.32
N ILE A 118 -1.67 18.16 -0.54
CA ILE A 118 -1.83 17.86 -1.97
C ILE A 118 -0.48 17.52 -2.60
N ASN A 119 0.57 18.29 -2.30
CA ASN A 119 1.91 18.04 -2.83
C ASN A 119 2.47 16.70 -2.36
N ILE A 120 2.28 16.35 -1.08
CA ILE A 120 2.66 15.03 -0.54
C ILE A 120 1.98 13.92 -1.36
N LEU A 121 0.65 13.98 -1.52
CA LEU A 121 -0.11 12.96 -2.27
C LEU A 121 0.33 12.84 -3.73
N LYS A 122 0.73 13.95 -4.37
CA LYS A 122 1.25 13.95 -5.75
C LYS A 122 2.65 13.37 -5.91
N THR A 123 3.43 13.33 -4.82
CA THR A 123 4.81 12.79 -4.84
C THR A 123 4.90 11.30 -4.56
N ILE A 124 3.79 10.67 -4.15
CA ILE A 124 3.70 9.23 -3.88
C ILE A 124 3.43 8.46 -5.19
#